data_AF-A0A427DS98-F1
#
_entry.id   AF-A0A427DS98-F1
#
_cell.length_a   1.000
_cell.length_b   1.000
_cell.length_c   1.000
_cell.angle_alpha   90.00
_cell.angle_beta   90.00
_cell.angle_gamma   90.00
#
_symmetry.space_group_name_H-M   'P 1'
#
loop_
_entity.id
_entity.type
_entity.pdbx_description
1 polymer ?
#
loop_
_entity_poly.entity_id
_entity_poly.type
_entity_poly.pdbx_seq_one_letter_code
_entity_poly.pdbx_strand_id
1 'polypeptide(L)'
;MATANSSCIIKLVHDHDAESPREWDNLGSMVCAHRRYRLGDENGAAKALEVIYKHLSDKQLGQIDFNANHIPDVERALEMTGQAIMLPLYLYDHSGITMKTSPFSCRWDSGKVGFIFVSKDKARSELGWKHLTKPRIEKLETYLDGEVESYDQYLTGNVWGYQVIEDDEVVDSCWGFFGSDPMTNGVLDHLSNQHQAMIQAGNYQRVYS
;
A
#
# COMPACT_ATOMS: atom_id res chain seq x y z
N MET A 1 21.40 22.35 -44.30
CA MET A 1 21.63 21.25 -43.34
C MET A 1 20.27 20.86 -42.80
N ALA A 2 19.76 19.70 -43.19
CA ALA A 2 18.53 19.17 -42.59
C ALA A 2 18.90 18.65 -41.21
N THR A 3 18.40 19.31 -40.15
CA THR A 3 18.42 18.74 -38.81
C THR A 3 17.55 17.50 -38.87
N ALA A 4 18.17 16.32 -38.77
CA ALA A 4 17.42 15.11 -38.50
C ALA A 4 16.68 15.36 -37.18
N ASN A 5 15.35 15.38 -37.22
CA ASN A 5 14.57 15.35 -35.99
C ASN A 5 14.86 13.99 -35.35
N SER A 6 15.71 13.95 -34.33
CA SER A 6 15.88 12.75 -33.50
C SER A 6 14.50 12.32 -33.01
N SER A 7 14.14 11.07 -33.28
CA SER A 7 12.88 10.52 -32.84
C SER A 7 12.99 10.19 -31.35
N CYS A 8 12.22 10.88 -30.51
CA CYS A 8 12.11 10.60 -29.08
C CYS A 8 10.75 9.97 -28.78
N ILE A 9 10.73 8.82 -28.10
CA ILE A 9 9.52 8.10 -27.70
C ILE A 9 9.60 7.79 -26.21
N ILE A 10 8.53 8.10 -25.48
CA ILE A 10 8.38 7.66 -24.08
C ILE A 10 7.42 6.49 -24.04
N LYS A 11 7.84 5.37 -23.45
CA LYS A 11 7.00 4.21 -23.16
C LYS A 11 6.77 4.10 -21.67
N LEU A 12 5.53 3.86 -21.27
CA LEU A 12 5.16 3.40 -19.94
C LEU A 12 4.92 1.90 -20.01
N VAL A 13 5.62 1.14 -19.20
CA VAL A 13 5.69 -0.33 -19.27
C VAL A 13 5.32 -0.90 -17.90
N HIS A 14 4.61 -2.03 -17.84
CA HIS A 14 4.36 -2.69 -16.56
C HIS A 14 5.67 -3.18 -15.93
N ASP A 15 5.78 -3.01 -14.62
CA ASP A 15 6.85 -3.56 -13.81
C ASP A 15 6.39 -4.90 -13.21
N HIS A 16 6.79 -6.00 -13.86
CA HIS A 16 6.43 -7.36 -13.43
C HIS A 16 7.30 -7.87 -12.28
N ASP A 17 8.39 -7.18 -11.97
CA ASP A 17 9.37 -7.55 -10.93
C ASP A 17 9.38 -6.52 -9.78
N ALA A 18 8.26 -5.79 -9.62
CA ALA A 18 8.12 -4.75 -8.61
C ALA A 18 8.35 -5.29 -7.18
N GLU A 19 9.01 -4.49 -6.35
CA GLU A 19 9.13 -4.76 -4.92
C GLU A 19 7.76 -4.60 -4.24
N SER A 20 7.44 -5.49 -3.31
CA SER A 20 6.24 -5.34 -2.48
C SER A 20 6.37 -4.08 -1.63
N PRO A 21 5.35 -3.19 -1.61
CA PRO A 21 5.39 -1.98 -0.79
C PRO A 21 5.30 -2.30 0.72
N ARG A 22 5.15 -3.57 1.11
CA ARG A 22 5.21 -4.03 2.51
C ARG A 22 6.63 -4.28 3.01
N GLU A 23 7.61 -4.30 2.10
CA GLU A 23 9.04 -4.30 2.45
C GLU A 23 9.58 -2.90 2.75
N TRP A 24 8.79 -1.85 2.46
CA TRP A 24 9.14 -0.46 2.73
C TRP A 24 8.99 -0.08 4.22
N ASP A 25 9.55 1.07 4.58
CA ASP A 25 9.35 1.67 5.90
C ASP A 25 7.96 2.31 6.01
N ASN A 26 7.01 1.52 6.51
CA ASN A 26 5.61 1.88 6.62
C ASN A 26 5.24 2.35 8.03
N LEU A 27 4.31 3.30 8.10
CA LEU A 27 3.72 3.74 9.36
C LEU A 27 2.78 2.65 9.91
N GLY A 28 1.93 2.11 9.04
CA GLY A 28 1.01 1.03 9.35
C GLY A 28 1.70 -0.32 9.54
N SER A 29 0.97 -1.27 10.12
CA SER A 29 1.32 -2.68 10.08
C SER A 29 0.08 -3.51 9.75
N MET A 30 0.20 -4.36 8.74
CA MET A 30 -0.90 -5.17 8.23
C MET A 30 -0.92 -6.54 8.89
N VAL A 31 -2.04 -6.89 9.50
CA VAL A 31 -2.30 -8.20 10.12
C VAL A 31 -3.37 -8.91 9.30
N CYS A 32 -2.96 -9.92 8.53
CA CYS A 32 -3.86 -10.63 7.63
C CYS A 32 -3.87 -12.14 7.93
N ALA A 33 -5.02 -12.76 7.70
CA ALA A 33 -5.16 -14.20 7.60
C ALA A 33 -6.00 -14.56 6.39
N HIS A 34 -5.40 -15.28 5.45
CA HIS A 34 -6.10 -15.79 4.28
C HIS A 34 -5.61 -17.19 3.92
N ARG A 35 -6.52 -18.07 3.49
CA ARG A 35 -6.20 -19.47 3.24
C ARG A 35 -5.34 -19.68 2.00
N ARG A 36 -5.48 -18.81 0.99
CA ARG A 36 -4.85 -18.97 -0.33
C ARG A 36 -3.64 -18.07 -0.55
N TYR A 37 -3.58 -16.94 0.16
CA TYR A 37 -2.62 -15.88 -0.10
C TYR A 37 -1.87 -15.55 1.18
N ARG A 38 -0.57 -15.28 1.04
CA ARG A 38 0.22 -14.63 2.09
C ARG A 38 0.08 -13.14 1.87
N LEU A 39 -0.58 -12.45 2.80
CA LEU A 39 -0.94 -11.04 2.69
C LEU A 39 -0.39 -10.27 3.90
N GLY A 40 -0.17 -8.97 3.71
CA GLY A 40 0.27 -8.07 4.77
C GLY A 40 1.70 -8.33 5.24
N ASP A 41 2.01 -7.91 6.47
CA ASP A 41 3.37 -7.95 6.98
C ASP A 41 3.64 -9.27 7.69
N GLU A 42 4.82 -9.87 7.49
CA GLU A 42 5.21 -11.11 8.18
C GLU A 42 5.22 -10.96 9.71
N ASN A 43 5.57 -9.77 10.20
CA ASN A 43 5.63 -9.45 11.63
C ASN A 43 4.40 -8.67 12.14
N GLY A 44 3.36 -8.47 11.32
CA GLY A 44 2.20 -7.66 11.68
C GLY A 44 1.51 -8.17 12.95
N ALA A 45 1.27 -9.47 13.04
CA ALA A 45 0.65 -10.09 14.21
C ALA A 45 1.51 -9.91 15.48
N ALA A 46 2.83 -10.07 15.37
CA ALA A 46 3.75 -9.88 16.49
C ALA A 46 3.69 -8.44 17.04
N LYS A 47 3.72 -7.44 16.15
CA LYS A 47 3.57 -6.02 16.53
C LYS A 47 2.24 -5.74 17.22
N ALA A 48 1.15 -6.36 16.77
CA ALA A 48 -0.15 -6.21 17.42
C ALA A 48 -0.14 -6.82 18.83
N LEU A 49 0.44 -8.01 18.98
CA LEU A 49 0.58 -8.70 20.27
C LEU A 49 1.42 -7.90 21.28
N GLU A 50 2.48 -7.22 20.84
CA GLU A 50 3.27 -6.33 21.70
C GLU A 50 2.41 -5.23 22.34
N VAL A 51 1.55 -4.59 21.55
CA VAL A 51 0.63 -3.57 22.06
C VAL A 51 -0.39 -4.20 23.00
N ILE A 52 -0.94 -5.36 22.65
CA ILE A 52 -1.92 -6.08 23.48
C ILE A 52 -1.33 -6.40 24.85
N TYR A 53 -0.19 -7.09 24.90
CA TYR A 53 0.41 -7.53 26.16
C TYR A 53 0.96 -6.39 27.02
N LYS A 54 1.32 -5.25 26.40
CA LYS A 54 1.69 -4.03 27.14
C LYS A 54 0.52 -3.40 27.88
N HIS A 55 -0.71 -3.56 27.37
CA HIS A 55 -1.87 -2.79 27.81
C HIS A 55 -3.02 -3.62 28.41
N LEU A 56 -3.03 -4.94 28.21
CA LEU A 56 -4.01 -5.86 28.80
C LEU A 56 -3.31 -6.89 29.70
N SER A 57 -3.93 -7.16 30.84
CA SER A 57 -3.49 -8.21 31.76
C SER A 57 -3.99 -9.60 31.32
N ASP A 58 -3.31 -10.66 31.76
CA ASP A 58 -3.73 -12.05 31.53
C ASP A 58 -5.17 -12.32 31.97
N LYS A 59 -5.61 -11.67 33.06
CA LYS A 59 -7.00 -11.77 33.52
C LYS A 59 -7.99 -11.19 32.51
N GLN A 60 -7.67 -10.05 31.89
CA GLN A 60 -8.52 -9.44 30.86
C GLN A 60 -8.53 -10.28 29.57
N LEU A 61 -7.37 -10.81 29.17
CA LEU A 61 -7.26 -11.69 28.01
C LEU A 61 -8.01 -13.02 28.22
N GLY A 62 -7.93 -13.59 29.42
CA GLY A 62 -8.69 -14.79 29.77
C GLY A 62 -10.21 -14.57 29.81
N GLN A 63 -10.68 -13.35 30.09
CA GLN A 63 -12.12 -13.03 30.06
C GLN A 63 -12.72 -13.03 28.64
N ILE A 64 -11.89 -12.83 27.62
CA ILE A 64 -12.33 -12.79 26.22
C ILE A 64 -11.96 -14.06 25.44
N ASP A 65 -11.49 -15.10 26.15
CA ASP A 65 -10.97 -16.34 25.56
C ASP A 65 -9.92 -16.07 24.46
N PHE A 66 -8.97 -15.19 24.77
CA PHE A 66 -8.02 -14.68 23.79
C PHE A 66 -7.13 -15.77 23.19
N ASN A 67 -7.12 -15.87 21.86
CA ASN A 67 -6.19 -16.71 21.11
C ASN A 67 -5.29 -15.86 20.20
N ALA A 68 -4.00 -15.79 20.53
CA ALA A 68 -3.00 -15.01 19.78
C ALA A 68 -2.80 -15.46 18.32
N ASN A 69 -3.22 -16.68 17.96
CA ASN A 69 -3.13 -17.20 16.60
C ASN A 69 -4.43 -17.01 15.80
N HIS A 70 -5.48 -16.44 16.41
CA HIS A 70 -6.75 -16.19 15.76
C HIS A 70 -6.92 -14.69 15.52
N ILE A 71 -6.73 -14.25 14.28
CA ILE A 71 -6.70 -12.82 13.92
C ILE A 71 -7.93 -12.02 14.39
N PRO A 72 -9.17 -12.55 14.35
CA PRO A 72 -10.32 -11.85 14.93
C PRO A 72 -10.22 -11.60 16.45
N ASP A 73 -9.53 -12.48 17.20
CA ASP A 73 -9.29 -12.25 18.63
C ASP A 73 -8.16 -11.26 18.85
N VAL A 74 -7.12 -11.28 18.01
CA VAL A 74 -6.05 -10.26 17.99
C VAL A 74 -6.64 -8.87 17.72
N GLU A 75 -7.50 -8.75 16.72
CA GLU A 75 -8.18 -7.49 16.40
C GLU A 75 -9.00 -6.99 17.60
N ARG A 76 -9.87 -7.84 18.15
CA ARG A 76 -10.72 -7.50 19.29
C ARG A 76 -9.90 -7.08 20.51
N ALA A 77 -8.83 -7.82 20.83
CA ALA A 77 -7.95 -7.49 21.94
C ALA A 77 -7.22 -6.17 21.69
N LEU A 78 -6.75 -5.91 20.46
CA LEU A 78 -6.10 -4.66 20.09
C LEU A 78 -7.06 -3.46 20.20
N GLU A 79 -8.30 -3.61 19.74
CA GLU A 79 -9.37 -2.60 19.92
C GLU A 79 -9.60 -2.29 21.41
N MET A 80 -9.67 -3.33 22.26
CA MET A 80 -9.84 -3.18 23.71
C MET A 80 -8.72 -2.40 24.39
N THR A 81 -7.50 -2.40 23.85
CA THR A 81 -6.41 -1.57 24.41
C THR A 81 -6.71 -0.07 24.32
N GLY A 82 -7.48 0.34 23.30
CA GLY A 82 -7.63 1.74 22.92
C GLY A 82 -6.30 2.42 22.55
N GLN A 83 -5.24 1.67 22.25
CA GLN A 83 -3.89 2.17 21.94
C GLN A 83 -3.51 2.06 20.46
N ALA A 84 -4.45 1.75 19.58
CA ALA A 84 -4.22 1.70 18.13
C ALA A 84 -5.28 2.52 17.38
N ILE A 85 -4.89 3.03 16.21
CA ILE A 85 -5.79 3.44 15.14
C ILE A 85 -5.73 2.35 14.09
N MET A 86 -6.87 1.86 13.62
CA MET A 86 -6.92 0.71 12.71
C MET A 86 -8.04 0.83 11.68
N LEU A 87 -7.82 0.22 10.53
CA LEU A 87 -8.82 0.06 9.47
C LEU A 87 -8.95 -1.43 9.11
N PRO A 88 -10.18 -1.91 8.86
CA PRO A 88 -10.39 -3.30 8.41
C PRO A 88 -9.84 -3.48 7.01
N LEU A 89 -9.35 -4.67 6.67
CA LEU A 89 -8.92 -5.03 5.32
C LEU A 89 -9.89 -6.02 4.69
N TYR A 90 -10.41 -5.67 3.52
CA TYR A 90 -11.28 -6.52 2.72
C TYR A 90 -10.55 -6.93 1.45
N LEU A 91 -10.68 -8.21 1.09
CA LEU A 91 -10.14 -8.77 -0.15
C LEU A 91 -11.30 -9.17 -1.06
N TYR A 92 -11.16 -8.93 -2.36
CA TYR A 92 -11.98 -9.53 -3.41
C TYR A 92 -11.10 -10.42 -4.30
N ASP A 93 -11.52 -11.66 -4.53
CA ASP A 93 -10.78 -12.72 -5.24
C ASP A 93 -11.63 -13.27 -6.41
N HIS A 94 -11.44 -12.69 -7.60
CA HIS A 94 -12.14 -13.10 -8.83
C HIS A 94 -11.24 -12.90 -10.06
N SER A 95 -10.52 -13.96 -10.47
CA SER A 95 -9.53 -13.93 -11.58
C SER A 95 -8.30 -13.04 -11.32
N GLY A 96 -8.11 -12.65 -10.06
CA GLY A 96 -7.11 -11.72 -9.55
C GLY A 96 -7.56 -11.27 -8.16
N ILE A 97 -6.69 -10.58 -7.42
CA ILE A 97 -7.02 -10.08 -6.10
C ILE A 97 -6.90 -8.57 -6.02
N THR A 98 -7.83 -7.96 -5.29
CA THR A 98 -7.81 -6.53 -4.94
C THR A 98 -8.20 -6.36 -3.48
N MET A 99 -7.61 -5.37 -2.81
CA MET A 99 -7.76 -5.07 -1.40
C MET A 99 -8.18 -3.61 -1.20
N LYS A 100 -9.01 -3.36 -0.18
CA LYS A 100 -9.31 -2.00 0.29
C LYS A 100 -9.79 -2.00 1.74
N THR A 101 -9.96 -0.82 2.31
CA THR A 101 -10.42 -0.63 3.70
C THR A 101 -11.93 -0.65 3.91
N SER A 102 -12.69 -0.81 2.83
CA SER A 102 -14.16 -0.88 2.84
C SER A 102 -14.68 -2.22 2.28
N PRO A 103 -15.88 -2.68 2.68
CA PRO A 103 -16.45 -3.89 2.12
C PRO A 103 -16.64 -3.81 0.59
N PHE A 104 -16.53 -4.96 -0.08
CA PHE A 104 -17.03 -5.12 -1.44
C PHE A 104 -18.50 -5.56 -1.41
N SER A 105 -19.24 -5.30 -2.48
CA SER A 105 -20.65 -5.70 -2.61
C SER A 105 -20.83 -7.20 -2.86
N CYS A 106 -19.83 -7.88 -3.41
CA CYS A 106 -19.90 -9.29 -3.76
C CYS A 106 -19.76 -10.19 -2.53
N ARG A 107 -20.80 -10.95 -2.18
CA ARG A 107 -20.80 -11.78 -0.96
C ARG A 107 -20.04 -13.11 -1.08
N TRP A 108 -19.77 -13.57 -2.30
CA TRP A 108 -19.20 -14.89 -2.56
C TRP A 108 -17.67 -14.84 -2.62
N ASP A 109 -17.18 -13.83 -3.33
CA ASP A 109 -15.77 -13.70 -3.69
C ASP A 109 -15.08 -12.59 -2.89
N SER A 110 -15.74 -12.04 -1.85
CA SER A 110 -15.11 -11.06 -0.96
C SER A 110 -15.34 -11.34 0.51
N GLY A 111 -14.43 -10.82 1.34
CA GLY A 111 -14.55 -10.90 2.79
C GLY A 111 -13.49 -10.06 3.50
N LYS A 112 -13.68 -9.86 4.80
CA LYS A 112 -12.66 -9.27 5.66
C LYS A 112 -11.55 -10.29 5.86
N VAL A 113 -10.30 -9.90 5.63
CA VAL A 113 -9.12 -10.77 5.72
C VAL A 113 -8.13 -10.33 6.79
N GLY A 114 -8.38 -9.19 7.44
CA GLY A 114 -7.46 -8.64 8.43
C GLY A 114 -7.76 -7.20 8.77
N PHE A 115 -6.72 -6.53 9.25
CA PHE A 115 -6.73 -5.10 9.56
C PHE A 115 -5.33 -4.52 9.37
N ILE A 116 -5.26 -3.22 9.07
CA ILE A 116 -4.04 -2.42 9.16
C ILE A 116 -4.15 -1.56 10.41
N PHE A 117 -3.05 -1.40 11.16
CA PHE A 117 -3.05 -0.55 12.35
C PHE A 117 -1.76 0.23 12.51
N VAL A 118 -1.82 1.31 13.30
CA VAL A 118 -0.66 1.98 13.88
C VAL A 118 -0.92 2.19 15.37
N SER A 119 0.07 1.89 16.21
CA SER A 119 -0.04 2.18 17.64
C SER A 119 0.02 3.69 17.88
N LYS A 120 -0.74 4.18 18.86
CA LYS A 120 -0.74 5.59 19.23
C LYS A 120 0.64 6.07 19.65
N ASP A 121 1.44 5.20 20.24
CA ASP A 121 2.83 5.52 20.62
C ASP A 121 3.70 5.70 19.37
N LYS A 122 3.67 4.77 18.40
CA LYS A 122 4.41 4.86 17.12
C LYS A 122 4.01 6.12 16.34
N ALA A 123 2.71 6.37 16.20
CA ALA A 123 2.20 7.55 15.51
C ALA A 123 2.68 8.86 16.13
N ARG A 124 2.78 8.94 17.47
CA ARG A 124 3.30 10.13 18.17
C ARG A 124 4.80 10.30 17.97
N SER A 125 5.58 9.23 18.03
CA SER A 125 7.03 9.29 17.90
C SER A 125 7.46 9.65 16.47
N GLU A 126 6.91 8.98 15.47
CA GLU A 126 7.32 9.17 14.07
C GLU A 126 6.87 10.50 13.49
N LEU A 127 5.67 10.97 13.87
CA LEU A 127 5.12 12.22 13.35
C LEU A 127 5.40 13.42 14.27
N GLY A 128 6.09 13.21 15.39
CA GLY A 128 6.42 14.27 16.37
C GLY A 128 5.19 14.90 17.03
N TRP A 129 4.10 14.15 17.19
CA TRP A 129 2.83 14.66 17.72
C TRP A 129 2.69 14.41 19.21
N LYS A 130 2.43 15.47 19.99
CA LYS A 130 2.14 15.34 21.44
C LYS A 130 0.75 14.79 21.73
N HIS A 131 -0.25 15.15 20.91
CA HIS A 131 -1.65 14.77 21.10
C HIS A 131 -2.24 14.24 19.80
N LEU A 132 -3.06 13.20 19.89
CA LEU A 132 -3.84 12.67 18.78
C LEU A 132 -5.23 13.29 18.82
N THR A 133 -5.34 14.48 18.21
CA THR A 133 -6.61 15.17 18.01
C THR A 133 -7.42 14.48 16.92
N LYS A 134 -8.73 14.76 16.84
CA LYS A 134 -9.59 14.19 15.79
C LYS A 134 -9.03 14.40 14.36
N PRO A 135 -8.58 15.60 13.95
CA PRO A 135 -7.99 15.78 12.62
C PRO A 135 -6.70 14.98 12.39
N ARG A 136 -5.93 14.73 13.46
CA ARG A 136 -4.72 13.88 13.36
C ARG A 136 -5.08 12.41 13.22
N ILE A 137 -6.14 11.96 13.88
CA ILE A 137 -6.66 10.59 13.72
C ILE A 137 -7.18 10.39 12.30
N GLU A 138 -8.00 11.31 11.79
CA GLU A 138 -8.47 11.28 10.39
C GLU A 138 -7.30 11.27 9.40
N LYS A 139 -6.24 12.05 9.69
CA LYS A 139 -5.01 12.03 8.89
C LYS A 139 -4.27 10.69 8.93
N LEU A 140 -4.23 10.03 10.10
CA LEU A 140 -3.66 8.68 10.22
C LEU A 140 -4.48 7.67 9.43
N GLU A 141 -5.80 7.74 9.49
CA GLU A 141 -6.68 6.87 8.69
C GLU A 141 -6.40 7.03 7.19
N THR A 142 -6.22 8.26 6.71
CA THR A 142 -5.80 8.52 5.32
C THR A 142 -4.42 7.91 4.99
N TYR A 143 -3.45 7.97 5.91
CA TYR A 143 -2.16 7.33 5.70
C TYR A 143 -2.26 5.80 5.62
N LEU A 144 -3.04 5.19 6.51
CA LEU A 144 -3.25 3.73 6.48
C LEU A 144 -4.00 3.30 5.22
N ASP A 145 -5.01 4.06 4.79
CA ASP A 145 -5.76 3.79 3.56
C ASP A 145 -4.85 3.88 2.32
N GLY A 146 -3.97 4.89 2.26
CA GLY A 146 -2.98 5.03 1.20
C GLY A 146 -1.96 3.88 1.16
N GLU A 147 -1.52 3.37 2.30
CA GLU A 147 -0.67 2.18 2.34
C GLU A 147 -1.39 0.92 1.82
N VAL A 148 -2.70 0.81 2.07
CA VAL A 148 -3.53 -0.26 1.51
C VAL A 148 -3.71 -0.08 0.00
N GLU A 149 -3.88 1.15 -0.48
CA GLU A 149 -3.96 1.45 -1.91
C GLU A 149 -2.66 1.08 -2.66
N SER A 150 -1.50 1.45 -2.12
CA SER A 150 -0.22 1.03 -2.70
C SER A 150 -0.08 -0.49 -2.72
N TYR A 151 -0.49 -1.18 -1.65
CA TYR A 151 -0.46 -2.63 -1.61
C TYR A 151 -1.44 -3.26 -2.60
N ASP A 152 -2.63 -2.70 -2.79
CA ASP A 152 -3.58 -3.12 -3.82
C ASP A 152 -3.02 -2.95 -5.23
N GLN A 153 -2.33 -1.84 -5.51
CA GLN A 153 -1.67 -1.61 -6.79
C GLN A 153 -0.58 -2.67 -7.05
N TYR A 154 0.18 -3.08 -6.03
CA TYR A 154 1.09 -4.22 -6.14
C TYR A 154 0.35 -5.53 -6.43
N LEU A 155 -0.68 -5.86 -5.64
CA LEU A 155 -1.44 -7.11 -5.77
C LEU A 155 -2.12 -7.24 -7.15
N THR A 156 -2.49 -6.12 -7.76
CA THR A 156 -3.13 -6.05 -9.08
C THR A 156 -2.13 -5.89 -10.25
N GLY A 157 -0.83 -5.80 -9.97
CA GLY A 157 0.20 -5.56 -10.99
C GLY A 157 0.15 -4.16 -11.61
N ASN A 158 -0.52 -3.21 -10.94
CA ASN A 158 -0.60 -1.80 -11.34
C ASN A 158 0.65 -1.03 -10.92
N VAL A 159 1.82 -1.56 -11.29
CA VAL A 159 3.13 -0.94 -11.09
C VAL A 159 3.76 -0.75 -12.46
N TRP A 160 4.40 0.40 -12.66
CA TRP A 160 4.85 0.87 -13.95
C TRP A 160 6.29 1.34 -13.90
N GLY A 161 6.96 1.30 -15.04
CA GLY A 161 8.19 2.00 -15.32
C GLY A 161 8.05 2.87 -16.57
N TYR A 162 9.05 3.70 -16.81
CA TYR A 162 9.20 4.41 -18.08
C TYR A 162 10.49 4.03 -18.79
N GLN A 163 10.47 4.15 -20.11
CA GLN A 163 11.64 4.12 -20.96
C GLN A 163 11.60 5.30 -21.92
N VAL A 164 12.65 6.10 -21.94
CA VAL A 164 12.89 7.13 -22.95
C VAL A 164 13.77 6.51 -24.03
N ILE A 165 13.28 6.52 -25.26
CA ILE A 165 13.96 5.97 -26.42
C ILE A 165 14.30 7.11 -27.37
N GLU A 166 15.58 7.25 -27.70
CA GLU A 166 16.10 8.19 -28.68
C GLU A 166 16.89 7.42 -29.73
N ASP A 167 16.59 7.66 -31.01
CA ASP A 167 17.27 7.00 -32.14
C ASP A 167 17.38 5.46 -32.00
N ASP A 168 16.27 4.84 -31.58
CA ASP A 168 16.10 3.39 -31.31
C ASP A 168 16.88 2.82 -30.10
N GLU A 169 17.53 3.67 -29.29
CA GLU A 169 18.23 3.28 -28.06
C GLU A 169 17.50 3.79 -26.81
N VAL A 170 17.43 2.95 -25.75
CA VAL A 170 16.92 3.39 -24.44
C VAL A 170 17.99 4.25 -23.77
N VAL A 171 17.71 5.54 -23.61
CA VAL A 171 18.64 6.51 -23.01
C VAL A 171 18.36 6.78 -21.54
N ASP A 172 17.13 6.54 -21.09
CA ASP A 172 16.73 6.70 -19.70
C ASP A 172 15.59 5.71 -19.36
N SER A 173 15.60 5.19 -18.14
CA SER A 173 14.54 4.32 -17.65
C SER A 173 14.52 4.28 -16.14
N CYS A 174 13.32 4.25 -15.56
CA CYS A 174 13.11 4.02 -14.14
C CYS A 174 11.84 3.18 -13.95
N TRP A 175 11.77 2.43 -12.85
CA TRP A 175 10.75 1.42 -12.57
C TRP A 175 10.20 1.59 -11.14
N GLY A 176 9.18 0.82 -10.76
CA GLY A 176 8.59 0.89 -9.42
C GLY A 176 7.63 2.06 -9.17
N PHE A 177 6.93 2.57 -10.19
CA PHE A 177 5.92 3.62 -10.04
C PHE A 177 4.53 3.02 -9.84
N PHE A 178 3.96 3.28 -8.67
CA PHE A 178 2.71 2.70 -8.21
C PHE A 178 1.51 3.48 -8.73
N GLY A 179 0.64 2.83 -9.51
CA GLY A 179 -0.52 3.43 -10.15
C GLY A 179 -0.32 3.73 -11.64
N SER A 180 -1.41 3.68 -12.39
CA SER A 180 -1.38 3.78 -13.85
C SER A 180 -1.31 5.21 -14.37
N ASP A 181 -1.73 6.21 -13.61
CA ASP A 181 -1.71 7.61 -14.07
C ASP A 181 -0.32 8.23 -13.90
N PRO A 182 0.42 8.52 -15.00
CA PRO A 182 1.75 9.10 -14.92
C PRO A 182 1.76 10.51 -14.30
N MET A 183 0.61 11.18 -14.22
CA MET A 183 0.50 12.50 -13.61
C MET A 183 0.55 12.45 -12.09
N THR A 184 0.25 11.30 -11.48
CA THR A 184 0.11 11.16 -10.04
C THR A 184 0.97 10.05 -9.44
N ASN A 185 1.46 9.10 -10.24
CA ASN A 185 2.26 7.96 -9.76
C ASN A 185 3.75 8.28 -9.50
N GLY A 186 4.17 9.53 -9.70
CA GLY A 186 5.54 10.00 -9.46
C GLY A 186 6.49 9.92 -10.65
N VAL A 187 6.09 9.34 -11.80
CA VAL A 187 6.97 9.23 -12.99
C VAL A 187 7.56 10.57 -13.42
N LEU A 188 6.79 11.65 -13.34
CA LEU A 188 7.24 12.99 -13.78
C LEU A 188 8.45 13.49 -13.00
N ASP A 189 8.57 13.17 -11.71
CA ASP A 189 9.64 13.67 -10.85
C ASP A 189 11.03 13.11 -11.25
N HIS A 190 11.04 12.05 -12.05
CA HIS A 190 12.24 11.37 -12.53
C HIS A 190 12.58 11.71 -13.99
N LEU A 191 11.69 12.43 -14.68
CA LEU A 191 11.87 12.82 -16.08
C LEU A 191 12.48 14.21 -16.22
N SER A 192 13.20 14.44 -17.32
CA SER A 192 13.63 15.77 -17.73
C SER A 192 12.42 16.68 -17.99
N ASN A 193 12.58 18.01 -17.89
CA ASN A 193 11.51 18.97 -18.18
C ASN A 193 10.90 18.77 -19.58
N GLN A 194 11.71 18.38 -20.57
CA GLN A 194 11.23 18.07 -21.92
C GLN A 194 10.33 16.84 -21.93
N HIS A 195 10.76 15.75 -21.27
CA HIS A 195 9.99 14.50 -21.21
C HIS A 195 8.72 14.64 -20.36
N GLN A 196 8.75 15.44 -19.28
CA GLN A 196 7.56 15.79 -18.52
C GLN A 196 6.52 16.48 -19.40
N ALA A 197 6.93 17.47 -20.21
CA ALA A 197 6.03 18.16 -21.14
C ALA A 197 5.42 17.21 -22.18
N MET A 198 6.18 16.20 -22.64
CA MET A 198 5.66 15.17 -23.54
C MET A 198 4.58 14.31 -22.85
N ILE A 199 4.81 13.84 -21.62
CA ILE A 199 3.80 13.09 -20.85
C ILE A 199 2.54 13.93 -20.67
N GLN A 200 2.68 15.19 -20.25
CA GLN A 200 1.56 16.11 -20.02
C GLN A 200 0.75 16.40 -21.29
N ALA A 201 1.42 16.39 -22.45
CA ALA A 201 0.77 16.52 -23.76
C ALA A 201 0.14 15.21 -24.27
N GLY A 202 0.28 14.09 -23.55
CA GLY A 202 -0.20 12.77 -23.98
C GLY A 202 0.70 12.08 -25.01
N ASN A 203 1.93 12.56 -25.20
CA ASN A 203 2.87 12.05 -26.20
C ASN A 203 3.71 10.90 -25.63
N TYR A 204 3.04 9.79 -25.30
CA TYR A 204 3.66 8.56 -24.81
C TYR A 204 2.88 7.32 -25.24
N GLN A 205 3.51 6.15 -25.12
CA GLN A 205 2.90 4.87 -25.43
C GLN A 205 2.77 4.03 -24.17
N ARG A 206 1.65 3.32 -24.00
CA ARG A 206 1.51 2.30 -22.95
C ARG A 206 1.78 0.93 -23.52
N VAL A 207 2.57 0.14 -22.80
CA VAL A 207 2.94 -1.22 -23.15
C VAL A 207 2.41 -2.14 -22.07
N TYR A 208 1.49 -3.02 -22.47
CA TYR A 208 0.78 -3.96 -21.58
C TYR A 208 1.35 -5.39 -21.61
N SER A 209 2.50 -5.58 -22.27
CA SER A 209 3.11 -6.90 -22.51
C SER A 209 3.75 -7.50 -21.27
#